data_AF-A0A1I3REL4-F1
#
_entry.id   AF-A0A1I3REL4-F1
#
_cell.length_a   1.000
_cell.length_b   1.000
_cell.length_c   1.000
_cell.angle_alpha   90.00
_cell.angle_beta   90.00
_cell.angle_gamma   90.00
#
_symmetry.space_group_name_H-M   'P 1'
#
loop_
_entity.id
_entity.type
_entity.pdbx_description
1 polymer ?
#
loop_
_entity_poly.entity_id
_entity_poly.type
_entity_poly.pdbx_seq_one_letter_code
_entity_poly.pdbx_strand_id
1 'polypeptide(L)'
;MNQAPQAIPSHLINDRYWKGTLHLFLNHGKLSRFLTDDFIDLQSARIAGDKLKRISAPWSQSEKFLLNLALHLFNERHKVNLSDMDYLDPHNKALAFEALRLRFG
;
A
#
# COMPACT_ATOMS: atom_id res chain seq x y z
N MET A 1 8.66 -3.18 -20.97
CA MET A 1 8.38 -1.75 -21.25
C MET A 1 8.40 -1.02 -19.92
N ASN A 2 9.31 -0.06 -19.75
CA ASN A 2 9.32 0.80 -18.57
C ASN A 2 8.36 1.96 -18.85
N GLN A 3 7.21 1.98 -18.19
CA GLN A 3 6.31 3.13 -18.24
C GLN A 3 6.92 4.28 -17.43
N ALA A 4 6.71 5.52 -17.89
CA ALA A 4 7.11 6.72 -17.16
C ALA A 4 6.41 6.74 -15.78
N PRO A 5 7.05 7.27 -14.72
CA PRO A 5 6.41 7.37 -13.41
C PRO A 5 5.15 8.23 -13.53
N GLN A 6 4.00 7.63 -13.23
CA GLN A 6 2.71 8.32 -13.27
C GLN A 6 2.72 9.44 -12.21
N ALA A 7 2.47 10.67 -12.64
CA ALA A 7 2.38 11.79 -11.72
C ALA A 7 1.19 11.56 -10.78
N ILE A 8 1.45 11.56 -9.47
CA ILE A 8 0.42 11.40 -8.45
C ILE A 8 -0.44 12.68 -8.41
N PRO A 9 -1.75 12.59 -8.63
CA PRO A 9 -2.63 13.75 -8.50
C PRO A 9 -2.55 14.36 -7.10
N SER A 10 -2.45 15.69 -7.02
CA SER A 10 -2.25 16.42 -5.76
C SER A 10 -3.34 16.17 -4.72
N HIS A 11 -4.58 15.93 -5.15
CA HIS A 11 -5.69 15.62 -4.25
C HIS A 11 -5.51 14.28 -3.53
N LEU A 12 -4.87 13.28 -4.16
CA LEU A 12 -4.59 11.98 -3.52
C LEU A 12 -3.50 12.05 -2.45
N ILE A 13 -2.57 13.01 -2.58
CA ILE A 13 -1.50 13.22 -1.59
C ILE A 13 -2.09 13.64 -0.23
N ASN A 14 -3.18 14.41 -0.25
CA ASN A 14 -3.84 14.91 0.95
C ASN A 14 -5.08 14.09 1.34
N ASP A 15 -5.57 13.20 0.46
CA ASP A 15 -6.73 12.37 0.74
C ASP A 15 -6.45 11.37 1.86
N ARG A 16 -7.38 11.28 2.82
CA ARG A 16 -7.21 10.45 4.03
C ARG A 16 -7.05 8.95 3.74
N TYR A 17 -7.63 8.43 2.67
CA TYR A 17 -7.56 7.02 2.26
C TYR A 17 -6.30 6.76 1.45
N TRP A 18 -5.85 7.75 0.66
CA TRP A 18 -4.70 7.60 -0.20
C TRP A 18 -3.37 7.91 0.46
N LYS A 19 -3.26 8.89 1.36
CA LYS A 19 -1.96 9.33 1.89
C LYS A 19 -1.15 8.21 2.54
N GLY A 20 -1.79 7.39 3.39
CA GLY A 20 -1.14 6.23 4.03
C GLY A 20 -0.87 5.10 3.04
N THR A 21 -1.79 4.82 2.13
CA THR A 21 -1.63 3.80 1.08
C THR A 21 -0.48 4.15 0.15
N LEU A 22 -0.42 5.38 -0.37
CA LEU A 22 0.65 5.88 -1.23
C LEU A 22 1.99 5.88 -0.51
N HIS A 23 2.03 6.26 0.78
CA HIS A 23 3.26 6.17 1.55
C HIS A 23 3.86 4.75 1.52
N LEU A 24 3.04 3.71 1.73
CA LEU A 24 3.50 2.31 1.67
C LEU A 24 3.96 1.91 0.26
N PHE A 25 3.18 2.26 -0.77
CA PHE A 25 3.55 1.93 -2.15
C PHE A 25 4.79 2.68 -2.63
N LEU A 26 5.01 3.93 -2.21
CA LEU A 26 6.17 4.71 -2.64
C LEU A 26 7.47 4.31 -1.96
N ASN A 27 7.41 3.92 -0.68
CA ASN A 27 8.61 3.75 0.14
C ASN A 27 9.01 2.29 0.38
N HIS A 28 8.12 1.31 0.14
CA HIS A 28 8.46 -0.10 0.31
C HIS A 28 8.97 -0.75 -0.98
N GLY A 29 10.16 -1.35 -0.93
CA GLY A 29 10.86 -1.87 -2.12
C GLY A 29 10.12 -2.94 -2.93
N LYS A 30 9.19 -3.69 -2.32
CA LYS A 30 8.31 -4.62 -3.04
C LYS A 30 7.07 -3.93 -3.60
N LEU A 31 6.41 -3.08 -2.81
CA LEU A 31 5.12 -2.49 -3.18
C LEU A 31 5.29 -1.46 -4.30
N SER A 32 6.39 -0.72 -4.32
CA SER A 32 6.69 0.28 -5.35
C SER A 32 6.67 -0.26 -6.77
N ARG A 33 6.97 -1.56 -6.94
CA ARG A 33 6.93 -2.25 -8.23
C ARG A 33 5.51 -2.46 -8.76
N PHE A 34 4.50 -2.25 -7.92
CA PHE A 34 3.08 -2.41 -8.24
C PHE A 34 2.32 -1.08 -8.25
N LEU A 35 3.03 0.05 -8.18
CA LEU A 35 2.48 1.37 -8.46
C LEU A 35 2.42 1.59 -9.99
N THR A 36 1.59 0.79 -10.65
CA THR A 36 1.39 0.81 -12.11
C THR A 36 -0.11 0.78 -12.43
N ASP A 37 -0.51 1.23 -13.62
CA ASP A 37 -1.93 1.25 -14.05
C ASP A 37 -2.60 -0.14 -14.03
N ASP A 38 -1.80 -1.21 -14.07
CA ASP A 38 -2.28 -2.59 -13.94
C ASP A 38 -2.88 -2.92 -12.58
N PHE A 39 -2.51 -2.18 -11.54
CA PHE A 39 -2.87 -2.45 -10.15
C PHE A 39 -3.43 -1.22 -9.43
N ILE A 40 -2.95 -0.03 -9.75
CA ILE A 40 -3.31 1.24 -9.12
C ILE A 40 -3.55 2.26 -10.24
N ASP A 41 -4.81 2.61 -10.43
CA ASP A 41 -5.21 3.70 -11.32
C ASP A 41 -5.36 4.97 -10.48
N LEU A 42 -4.34 5.82 -10.52
CA LEU A 42 -4.31 7.08 -9.79
C LEU A 42 -5.29 8.12 -10.37
N GLN A 43 -5.69 8.01 -11.64
CA GLN A 43 -6.61 8.97 -12.26
C GLN A 43 -8.05 8.71 -11.84
N SER A 44 -8.45 7.44 -11.75
CA SER A 44 -9.78 7.05 -11.27
C SER A 44 -9.84 6.75 -9.78
N ALA A 45 -8.72 6.91 -9.06
CA ALA A 45 -8.58 6.60 -7.64
C ALA A 45 -9.06 5.16 -7.32
N ARG A 46 -8.53 4.17 -8.04
CA ARG A 46 -8.87 2.75 -7.88
C ARG A 46 -7.65 1.89 -7.63
N ILE A 47 -7.84 0.87 -6.79
CA ILE A 47 -6.84 -0.17 -6.53
C ILE A 47 -7.46 -1.54 -6.84
N ALA A 48 -6.78 -2.32 -7.67
CA ALA A 48 -7.14 -3.71 -7.98
C ALA A 48 -6.73 -4.66 -6.84
N GLY A 49 -7.34 -4.47 -5.66
CA GLY A 49 -6.97 -5.17 -4.43
C GLY A 49 -6.95 -6.70 -4.56
N ASP A 50 -7.94 -7.30 -5.24
CA ASP A 50 -7.97 -8.75 -5.44
C ASP A 50 -6.84 -9.26 -6.33
N LYS A 51 -6.48 -8.49 -7.37
CA LYS A 51 -5.36 -8.82 -8.26
C LYS A 51 -4.04 -8.77 -7.47
N LEU A 52 -3.84 -7.71 -6.67
CA LEU A 52 -2.70 -7.57 -5.77
C LEU A 52 -2.61 -8.72 -4.76
N LYS A 53 -3.72 -9.10 -4.14
CA LYS A 53 -3.74 -10.24 -3.20
C LYS A 53 -3.34 -11.55 -3.87
N ARG A 54 -3.86 -11.84 -5.07
CA ARG A 54 -3.50 -13.04 -5.83
C ARG A 54 -2.01 -13.10 -6.12
N ILE A 55 -1.42 -12.02 -6.63
CA ILE A 55 0.02 -12.00 -6.95
C ILE A 55 0.91 -11.98 -5.71
N SER A 56 0.37 -11.60 -4.55
CA SER A 56 1.09 -11.62 -3.27
C SER A 56 1.11 -12.99 -2.61
N ALA A 57 0.41 -13.99 -3.15
CA ALA A 57 0.39 -15.35 -2.59
C ALA A 57 1.78 -15.93 -2.27
N PRO A 58 2.83 -15.77 -3.10
CA PRO A 58 4.16 -16.28 -2.81
C PRO A 58 5.05 -15.30 -1.99
N TRP A 59 4.55 -14.13 -1.60
CA TRP A 59 5.35 -13.15 -0.85
C TRP A 59 5.55 -13.59 0.60
N SER A 60 6.55 -12.98 1.25
CA SER A 60 6.78 -13.15 2.68
C SER A 60 5.61 -12.61 3.52
N GLN A 61 5.53 -13.04 4.79
CA GLN A 61 4.49 -12.59 5.70
C GLN A 61 4.57 -11.06 5.94
N SER A 62 5.77 -10.50 6.05
CA SER A 62 6.00 -9.06 6.16
C SER A 62 5.47 -8.28 4.96
N GLU A 63 5.82 -8.72 3.74
CA GLU A 63 5.35 -8.08 2.50
C GLU A 63 3.81 -8.16 2.36
N LYS A 64 3.23 -9.33 2.70
CA LYS A 64 1.76 -9.53 2.70
C LYS A 64 1.07 -8.63 3.72
N PHE A 65 1.65 -8.47 4.91
CA PHE A 65 1.12 -7.58 5.94
C PHE A 65 1.05 -6.15 5.43
N LEU A 66 2.16 -5.61 4.89
CA LEU A 66 2.19 -4.25 4.38
C LEU A 66 1.22 -4.04 3.21
N LEU A 67 1.06 -5.02 2.32
CA LEU A 67 0.04 -4.95 1.29
C LEU A 67 -1.38 -4.91 1.88
N ASN A 68 -1.70 -5.83 2.80
CA ASN A 68 -3.02 -5.87 3.43
C ASN A 68 -3.30 -4.58 4.22
N LEU A 69 -2.29 -4.01 4.88
CA LEU A 69 -2.38 -2.72 5.53
C LEU A 69 -2.69 -1.61 4.51
N ALA A 70 -1.92 -1.51 3.42
CA ALA A 70 -2.17 -0.50 2.38
C ALA A 70 -3.59 -0.58 1.80
N LEU A 71 -4.09 -1.80 1.58
CA LEU A 71 -5.46 -2.04 1.12
C LEU A 71 -6.51 -1.69 2.19
N HIS A 72 -6.23 -1.97 3.46
CA HIS A 72 -7.10 -1.59 4.57
C HIS A 72 -7.21 -0.08 4.72
N LEU A 73 -6.09 0.66 4.64
CA LEU A 73 -6.11 2.13 4.73
C LEU A 73 -6.93 2.77 3.60
N PHE A 74 -6.93 2.15 2.42
CA PHE A 74 -7.63 2.66 1.23
C PHE A 74 -9.16 2.54 1.34
N ASN A 75 -9.71 1.44 1.86
CA ASN A 75 -11.17 1.23 1.83
C ASN A 75 -11.76 0.46 3.02
N GLU A 76 -10.97 0.12 4.04
CA GLU A 76 -11.34 -0.57 5.29
C GLU A 76 -11.97 -1.97 5.12
N ARG A 77 -12.26 -2.41 3.89
CA ARG A 77 -12.87 -3.73 3.60
C ARG A 77 -11.89 -4.88 3.81
N HIS A 78 -10.60 -4.60 3.72
CA HIS A 78 -9.56 -5.59 3.87
C HIS A 78 -9.17 -5.70 5.33
N LYS A 79 -9.43 -6.85 5.96
CA LYS A 79 -9.02 -7.10 7.35
C LYS A 79 -7.50 -7.22 7.45
N VAL A 80 -6.93 -6.65 8.50
CA VAL A 80 -5.52 -6.76 8.88
C VAL A 80 -5.48 -7.46 10.23
N ASN A 81 -4.65 -8.51 10.35
CA ASN A 81 -4.35 -9.12 11.63
C ASN A 81 -3.14 -8.41 12.24
N LEU A 82 -3.32 -7.70 13.36
CA LEU A 82 -2.23 -6.94 13.97
C LEU A 82 -1.11 -7.84 14.52
N SER A 83 -1.39 -9.10 14.85
CA SER A 83 -0.35 -10.06 15.25
C SER A 83 0.66 -10.32 14.13
N ASP A 84 0.30 -10.11 12.86
CA ASP A 84 1.24 -10.23 11.74
C ASP A 84 2.29 -9.10 11.72
N MET A 85 2.10 -8.04 12.52
CA MET A 85 3.08 -6.97 12.67
C MET A 85 4.38 -7.45 13.34
N ASP A 86 4.35 -8.58 14.06
CA ASP A 86 5.52 -9.17 14.70
C ASP A 86 6.56 -9.67 13.68
N TYR A 87 6.14 -9.98 12.45
CA TYR A 87 7.03 -10.40 11.35
C TYR A 87 7.74 -9.24 10.66
N LEU A 88 7.42 -7.99 11.00
CA LEU A 88 8.06 -6.83 10.40
C LEU A 88 9.44 -6.58 11.03
N ASP A 89 10.42 -6.36 10.16
CA ASP A 89 11.70 -5.78 10.56
C ASP A 89 11.52 -4.30 10.98
N PRO A 90 12.55 -3.67 11.60
CA PRO A 90 12.43 -2.29 12.07
C PRO A 90 12.07 -1.27 10.97
N HIS A 91 12.53 -1.47 9.74
CA HIS A 91 12.23 -0.56 8.63
C HIS A 91 10.75 -0.67 8.23
N ASN A 92 10.25 -1.88 8.05
CA ASN A 92 8.85 -2.15 7.71
C ASN A 92 7.88 -1.72 8.83
N LYS A 93 8.28 -1.84 10.10
CA LYS A 93 7.52 -1.27 11.24
C LYS A 93 7.40 0.24 11.13
N ALA A 94 8.49 0.95 10.85
CA ALA A 94 8.46 2.39 10.70
C ALA A 94 7.51 2.84 9.57
N LEU A 95 7.54 2.16 8.43
CA LEU A 95 6.62 2.42 7.32
C LEU A 95 5.15 2.17 7.71
N ALA A 96 4.87 1.07 8.41
CA ALA A 96 3.52 0.75 8.86
C ALA A 96 2.98 1.80 9.85
N PHE A 97 3.78 2.21 10.83
CA PHE A 97 3.39 3.22 11.80
C PHE A 97 3.19 4.60 11.17
N GLU A 98 4.07 5.00 10.24
CA GLU A 98 3.91 6.28 9.53
C GLU A 98 2.65 6.26 8.66
N ALA A 99 2.36 5.16 7.96
CA ALA A 99 1.13 5.02 7.18
C ALA A 99 -0.13 5.10 8.07
N LEU A 100 -0.11 4.49 9.26
CA LEU A 100 -1.19 4.59 10.25
C LEU A 100 -1.34 6.01 10.79
N ARG A 101 -0.23 6.69 11.12
CA ARG A 101 -0.22 8.09 11.55
C ARG A 101 -0.80 9.00 10.47
N LEU A 102 -0.40 8.79 9.21
CA LEU A 102 -0.96 9.51 8.08
C LEU A 102 -2.47 9.26 7.97
N ARG A 103 -2.97 8.04 8.22
CA ARG A 103 -4.41 7.74 8.11
C ARG A 103 -5.26 8.31 9.26
N PHE A 104 -4.78 8.23 10.49
CA PHE A 104 -5.60 8.41 11.71
C PHE A 104 -5.14 9.54 12.63
N GLY A 105 -3.96 10.10 12.42
CA GLY A 105 -3.46 11.27 13.16
C GLY A 105 -3.68 12.58 12.41
#